data_AF-A0A957UY36-F1
#
_entry.id   AF-A0A957UY36-F1
#
_cell.length_a   1.000
_cell.length_b   1.000
_cell.length_c   1.000
_cell.angle_alpha   90.00
_cell.angle_beta   90.00
_cell.angle_gamma   90.00
#
_symmetry.space_group_name_H-M   'P 1'
#
loop_
_entity.id
_entity.type
_entity.pdbx_description
1 polymer ?
#
loop_
_entity_poly.entity_id
_entity_poly.type
_entity_poly.pdbx_seq_one_letter_code
_entity_poly.pdbx_strand_id
1 'polypeptide(L)'
;QLVRLAERARNFAVYHADVRCVTHEAEILPRLYKVLNRLTTYYQQQIDEVRDSSDPDGTRRRALEADLQRKLAEEVENHRLRVQVELLGYVALETPITVAEMALSNGRHEVTIRVRQDRYSGVIERPSCYACGAQTADVALDRNGHITCDACAHICSACNEL
;
A
#
# COMPACT_ATOMS: atom_id res chain seq x y z
N GLN A 1 19.21 -11.14 -13.04
CA GLN A 1 18.98 -10.42 -11.76
C GLN A 1 18.43 -9.01 -12.00
N LEU A 2 19.04 -8.24 -12.90
CA LEU A 2 18.59 -6.89 -13.32
C LEU A 2 17.14 -6.81 -13.80
N VAL A 3 16.67 -7.74 -14.64
CA VAL A 3 15.26 -7.79 -15.10
C VAL A 3 14.28 -7.90 -13.93
N ARG A 4 14.56 -8.76 -12.94
CA ARG A 4 13.70 -8.89 -11.75
C ARG A 4 13.67 -7.62 -10.89
N LEU A 5 14.77 -6.88 -10.84
CA LEU A 5 14.84 -5.60 -10.14
C LEU A 5 14.04 -4.51 -10.86
N ALA A 6 14.12 -4.47 -12.20
CA ALA A 6 13.32 -3.56 -13.01
C ALA A 6 11.81 -3.85 -12.88
N GLU A 7 11.41 -5.12 -12.89
CA GLU A 7 10.01 -5.53 -12.66
C GLU A 7 9.53 -5.13 -11.25
N ARG A 8 10.35 -5.35 -10.22
CA ARG A 8 10.04 -4.90 -8.86
C ARG A 8 9.91 -3.38 -8.77
N ALA A 9 10.82 -2.63 -9.39
CA ALA A 9 10.76 -1.18 -9.42
C ALA A 9 9.49 -0.68 -10.12
N ARG A 10 9.12 -1.31 -11.24
CA ARG A 10 7.87 -1.00 -11.95
C ARG A 10 6.64 -1.27 -11.07
N ASN A 11 6.59 -2.43 -10.41
CA ASN A 11 5.46 -2.76 -9.53
C ASN A 11 5.35 -1.78 -8.36
N PHE A 12 6.48 -1.35 -7.80
CA PHE A 12 6.51 -0.35 -6.74
C PHE A 12 6.05 1.03 -7.23
N ALA A 13 6.46 1.44 -8.42
CA ALA A 13 6.01 2.68 -9.04
C ALA A 13 4.49 2.66 -9.33
N VAL A 14 3.96 1.54 -9.83
CA VAL A 14 2.51 1.35 -10.02
C VAL A 14 1.77 1.44 -8.70
N TYR A 15 2.23 0.74 -7.66
CA TYR A 15 1.64 0.82 -6.32
C TYR A 15 1.58 2.26 -5.79
N HIS A 16 2.68 3.01 -5.90
CA HIS A 16 2.67 4.40 -5.46
C HIS A 16 1.80 5.30 -6.33
N ALA A 17 1.69 5.02 -7.62
CA ALA A 17 0.75 5.72 -8.49
C ALA A 17 -0.69 5.47 -8.03
N ASP A 18 -1.07 4.22 -7.76
CA ASP A 18 -2.41 3.86 -7.25
C ASP A 18 -2.73 4.56 -5.93
N VAL A 19 -1.78 4.60 -4.99
CA VAL A 19 -1.95 5.33 -3.71
C VAL A 19 -2.20 6.82 -3.96
N ARG A 20 -1.52 7.43 -4.93
CA ARG A 20 -1.74 8.84 -5.30
C ARG A 20 -3.05 9.05 -6.06
N CYS A 21 -3.50 8.07 -6.84
CA CYS A 21 -4.80 8.13 -7.53
C CYS A 21 -5.94 8.36 -6.55
N VAL A 22 -5.92 7.69 -5.38
CA VAL A 22 -6.94 7.87 -4.33
C VAL A 22 -7.09 9.34 -3.93
N THR A 23 -5.98 10.07 -3.80
CA THR A 23 -6.01 11.50 -3.49
C THR A 23 -6.61 12.32 -4.63
N HIS A 24 -6.24 12.02 -5.88
CA HIS A 24 -6.81 12.70 -7.05
C HIS A 24 -8.29 12.40 -7.25
N GLU A 25 -8.72 11.16 -7.01
CA GLU A 25 -10.13 10.76 -7.05
C GLU A 25 -10.95 11.51 -6.00
N ALA A 26 -10.42 11.67 -4.79
CA ALA A 26 -11.07 12.44 -3.73
C ALA A 26 -11.31 13.91 -4.10
N GLU A 27 -10.49 14.49 -4.99
CA GLU A 27 -10.69 15.85 -5.51
C GLU A 27 -11.65 15.91 -6.71
N ILE A 28 -11.73 14.83 -7.50
CA ILE A 28 -12.59 14.76 -8.70
C ILE A 28 -14.03 14.44 -8.31
N LEU A 29 -14.24 13.48 -7.40
CA LEU A 29 -15.55 12.96 -7.01
C LEU A 29 -16.54 14.05 -6.57
N PRO A 30 -16.19 15.03 -5.71
CA PRO A 30 -17.12 16.08 -5.30
C PRO A 30 -17.56 16.98 -6.47
N ARG A 31 -16.64 17.24 -7.41
CA ARG A 31 -16.93 18.05 -8.61
C ARG A 31 -17.87 17.29 -9.56
N LEU A 32 -17.57 16.02 -9.82
CA LEU A 32 -18.44 15.15 -10.61
C LEU A 32 -19.84 15.07 -10.01
N TYR A 33 -19.95 14.79 -8.70
CA TYR A 33 -21.23 14.69 -8.00
C TYR A 33 -22.06 15.98 -8.14
N LYS A 34 -21.42 17.15 -8.00
CA LYS A 34 -22.10 18.44 -8.18
C LYS A 34 -22.65 18.62 -9.60
N VAL A 35 -21.90 18.20 -10.62
CA VAL A 35 -22.33 18.28 -12.03
C VAL A 35 -23.47 17.31 -12.31
N LEU A 36 -23.34 16.04 -11.88
CA LEU A 36 -24.37 15.02 -12.08
C LEU A 36 -25.68 15.39 -11.39
N ASN A 37 -25.62 15.90 -10.16
CA ASN A 37 -26.81 16.39 -9.45
C ASN A 37 -27.47 17.54 -10.19
N ARG A 38 -26.69 18.52 -10.66
CA ARG A 38 -27.24 19.66 -11.41
C ARG A 38 -27.94 19.22 -12.69
N LEU A 39 -27.34 18.29 -13.44
CA LEU A 39 -27.95 17.73 -14.65
C LEU A 39 -29.23 16.97 -14.31
N THR A 40 -29.19 16.11 -13.30
CA THR A 40 -30.33 15.31 -12.87
C THR A 40 -31.51 16.21 -12.46
N THR A 41 -31.27 17.21 -11.61
CA THR A 41 -32.31 18.15 -11.18
C THR A 41 -32.90 18.94 -12.35
N TYR A 42 -32.05 19.42 -13.28
CA TYR A 42 -32.51 20.16 -14.45
C TYR A 42 -33.41 19.32 -15.36
N TYR A 43 -33.00 18.09 -15.69
CA TYR A 43 -33.80 17.22 -16.55
C TYR A 43 -35.06 16.73 -15.85
N GLN A 44 -35.02 16.48 -14.53
CA GLN A 44 -36.22 16.14 -13.76
C GLN A 44 -37.26 17.26 -13.82
N GLN A 45 -36.83 18.52 -13.61
CA GLN A 45 -37.72 19.68 -13.75
C GLN A 45 -38.35 19.74 -15.15
N GLN A 46 -37.55 19.52 -16.21
CA GLN A 46 -38.08 19.50 -17.57
C GLN A 46 -39.06 18.34 -17.85
N ILE A 47 -38.81 17.17 -17.27
CA ILE A 47 -39.68 15.99 -17.41
C ILE A 47 -41.01 16.24 -16.69
N ASP A 48 -40.96 16.78 -15.47
CA ASP A 48 -42.14 17.11 -14.66
C ASP A 48 -43.03 18.18 -15.31
N GLU A 49 -42.44 19.09 -16.09
CA GLU A 49 -43.18 20.09 -16.87
C GLU A 49 -43.92 19.51 -18.09
N VAL A 50 -43.61 18.28 -18.53
CA VAL A 50 -44.29 17.62 -19.65
C VAL A 50 -45.67 17.12 -19.20
N ARG A 51 -46.72 17.87 -19.56
CA ARG A 51 -48.11 17.51 -19.27
C ARG A 51 -48.52 16.24 -20.00
N ASP A 52 -49.28 15.37 -19.33
CA ASP A 52 -49.87 14.16 -19.91
C ASP A 52 -50.71 14.43 -21.17
N SER A 53 -51.44 15.54 -21.19
CA SER A 53 -52.24 15.94 -22.36
C SER A 53 -51.41 16.29 -23.59
N SER A 54 -50.15 16.68 -23.39
CA SER A 54 -49.22 17.07 -24.46
C SER A 54 -48.23 15.96 -24.87
N ASP A 55 -48.15 14.88 -24.09
CA ASP A 55 -47.34 13.69 -24.38
C ASP A 55 -48.06 12.41 -23.92
N PRO A 56 -49.21 12.04 -24.52
CA PRO A 56 -50.00 10.89 -24.09
C PRO A 56 -49.23 9.57 -24.18
N ASP A 57 -48.36 9.46 -25.19
CA ASP A 57 -47.54 8.27 -25.46
C ASP A 57 -46.19 8.28 -24.69
N GLY A 58 -45.93 9.31 -23.88
CA GLY A 58 -44.70 9.45 -23.10
C GLY A 58 -43.42 9.50 -23.96
N THR A 59 -43.55 9.86 -25.23
CA THR A 59 -42.44 9.89 -26.19
C THR A 59 -41.43 10.97 -25.85
N ARG A 60 -41.92 12.15 -25.46
CA ARG A 60 -41.08 13.30 -25.10
C ARG A 60 -40.39 13.08 -23.76
N ARG A 61 -41.09 12.51 -22.77
CA ARG A 61 -40.47 12.12 -21.49
C ARG A 61 -39.35 11.10 -21.69
N ARG A 62 -39.60 10.03 -22.46
CA ARG A 62 -38.57 9.02 -22.78
C ARG A 62 -37.37 9.60 -23.53
N ALA A 63 -37.59 10.57 -24.42
CA ALA A 63 -36.50 11.25 -25.11
C ALA A 63 -35.63 12.07 -24.15
N LEU A 64 -36.24 12.80 -23.21
CA LEU A 64 -35.52 13.56 -22.18
C LEU A 64 -34.74 12.65 -21.23
N GLU A 65 -35.34 11.52 -20.82
CA GLU A 65 -34.66 10.51 -20.00
C GLU A 65 -33.44 9.91 -20.72
N ALA A 66 -33.60 9.56 -22.01
CA ALA A 66 -32.50 9.02 -22.81
C ALA A 66 -31.36 10.04 -22.97
N ASP A 67 -31.70 11.31 -23.17
CA ASP A 67 -30.71 12.38 -23.27
C ASP A 67 -30.00 12.64 -21.93
N LEU A 68 -30.73 12.61 -20.81
CA LEU A 68 -30.13 12.66 -19.48
C LEU A 68 -29.13 11.51 -19.28
N GLN A 69 -29.52 10.27 -19.58
CA GLN A 69 -28.63 9.12 -19.42
C GLN A 69 -27.35 9.26 -20.26
N ARG A 70 -27.48 9.73 -21.50
CA ARG A 70 -26.35 10.01 -22.37
C ARG A 70 -25.44 11.09 -21.77
N LYS A 71 -26.00 12.18 -21.26
CA LYS A 71 -25.26 13.28 -20.64
C LYS A 71 -24.55 12.87 -19.36
N LEU A 72 -25.19 12.06 -18.51
CA LEU A 72 -24.54 11.52 -17.32
C LEU A 72 -23.35 10.62 -17.69
N ALA A 73 -23.50 9.78 -18.72
CA ALA A 73 -22.40 8.94 -19.20
C ALA A 73 -21.23 9.76 -19.77
N GLU A 74 -21.51 10.83 -20.53
CA GLU A 74 -20.51 11.78 -21.01
C GLU A 74 -19.73 12.40 -19.84
N GLU A 75 -20.43 12.89 -18.80
CA GLU A 75 -19.78 13.52 -17.65
C GLU A 75 -18.93 12.54 -16.82
N VAL A 76 -19.40 11.31 -16.65
CA VAL A 76 -18.62 10.26 -15.97
C VAL A 76 -17.34 9.94 -16.73
N GLU A 77 -17.39 9.81 -18.05
CA GLU A 77 -16.19 9.53 -18.84
C GLU A 77 -15.25 10.75 -18.91
N ASN A 78 -15.78 11.97 -19.00
CA ASN A 78 -14.97 13.20 -18.98
C ASN A 78 -14.21 13.39 -17.65
N HIS A 79 -14.77 12.93 -16.54
CA HIS A 79 -14.15 12.99 -15.22
C HIS A 79 -13.35 11.72 -14.89
N ARG A 80 -13.21 10.77 -15.82
CA ARG A 80 -12.48 9.53 -15.59
C ARG A 80 -10.98 9.80 -15.52
N LEU A 81 -10.38 9.48 -14.37
CA LEU A 81 -8.94 9.53 -14.20
C LEU A 81 -8.27 8.42 -15.03
N ARG A 82 -7.26 8.78 -15.83
CA ARG A 82 -6.44 7.84 -16.59
C ARG A 82 -4.99 8.03 -16.16
N VAL A 83 -4.36 6.95 -15.68
CA VAL A 83 -2.98 6.98 -15.20
C VAL A 83 -2.12 6.03 -16.02
N GLN A 84 -0.99 6.54 -16.47
CA GLN A 84 0.03 5.79 -17.18
C GLN A 84 1.33 5.89 -16.38
N VAL A 85 1.94 4.75 -16.09
CA VAL A 85 3.21 4.66 -15.37
C VAL A 85 4.27 4.10 -16.31
N GLU A 86 5.34 4.87 -16.50
CA GLU A 86 6.48 4.50 -17.33
C GLU A 86 7.77 4.53 -16.50
N LEU A 87 8.54 3.44 -16.54
CA LEU A 87 9.83 3.36 -15.86
C LEU A 87 10.91 3.99 -16.75
N LEU A 88 11.32 5.21 -16.41
CA LEU A 88 12.35 5.94 -17.17
C LEU A 88 13.77 5.41 -16.93
N GLY A 89 14.02 4.83 -15.75
CA GLY A 89 15.32 4.27 -15.40
C GLY A 89 15.33 3.70 -13.99
N TYR A 90 16.33 2.88 -13.68
CA TYR A 90 16.59 2.41 -12.33
C TYR A 90 18.09 2.33 -12.10
N VAL A 91 18.51 2.49 -10.85
CA VAL A 91 19.89 2.27 -10.40
C VAL A 91 19.87 1.16 -9.36
N ALA A 92 20.77 0.19 -9.52
CA ALA A 92 21.05 -0.80 -8.48
C ALA A 92 22.30 -0.34 -7.74
N LEU A 93 22.18 -0.11 -6.44
CA LEU A 93 23.30 0.23 -5.57
C LEU A 93 23.68 -1.02 -4.76
N GLU A 94 24.96 -1.35 -4.76
CA GLU A 94 25.52 -2.39 -3.91
C GLU A 94 26.11 -1.71 -2.67
N THR A 95 25.58 -2.03 -1.49
CA THR A 95 26.10 -1.52 -0.23
C THR A 95 27.04 -2.55 0.40
N PRO A 96 28.29 -2.18 0.71
CA PRO A 96 29.21 -3.09 1.39
C PRO A 96 28.73 -3.37 2.82
N ILE A 97 28.40 -4.63 3.10
CA ILE A 97 28.04 -5.11 4.44
C ILE A 97 29.16 -6.00 4.97
N THR A 98 29.67 -5.69 6.15
CA THR A 98 30.53 -6.62 6.90
C THR A 98 29.67 -7.49 7.79
N VAL A 99 29.87 -8.80 7.73
CA VAL A 99 29.15 -9.77 8.54
C VAL A 99 30.13 -10.42 9.51
N ALA A 100 29.84 -10.32 10.81
CA ALA A 100 30.49 -11.11 11.83
C ALA A 100 29.55 -12.27 12.20
N GLU A 101 30.00 -13.50 11.91
CA GLU A 101 29.32 -14.72 12.37
C GLU A 101 29.99 -15.20 13.66
N MET A 102 29.19 -15.45 14.69
CA MET A 102 29.67 -15.91 15.98
C MET A 102 28.82 -17.10 16.44
N ALA A 103 29.46 -18.10 17.02
CA ALA A 103 28.77 -19.20 17.66
C ALA A 103 28.62 -18.90 19.16
N LEU A 104 27.39 -18.95 19.65
CA LEU A 104 27.05 -18.86 21.07
C LEU A 104 26.66 -20.25 21.56
N SER A 105 27.24 -20.66 22.67
CA SER A 105 26.91 -21.93 23.30
C SER A 105 26.64 -21.77 24.79
N ASN A 106 25.63 -22.49 25.28
CA ASN A 106 25.39 -22.68 26.71
C ASN A 106 25.94 -24.03 27.23
N GLY A 107 26.78 -24.71 26.42
CA GLY A 107 27.32 -26.04 26.69
C GLY A 107 26.41 -27.21 26.29
N ARG A 108 25.10 -26.99 26.09
CA ARG A 108 24.15 -28.00 25.58
C ARG A 108 23.69 -27.72 24.16
N HIS A 109 23.49 -26.44 23.85
CA HIS A 109 23.05 -25.93 22.57
C HIS A 109 24.09 -24.97 22.02
N GLU A 110 24.20 -24.93 20.70
CA GLU A 110 25.05 -23.99 19.96
C GLU A 110 24.21 -23.33 18.88
N VAL A 111 24.25 -22.00 18.83
CA VAL A 111 23.52 -21.19 17.86
C VAL A 111 24.46 -20.19 17.21
N THR A 112 24.40 -20.12 15.88
CA THR A 112 25.12 -19.11 15.10
C THR A 112 24.32 -17.82 15.07
N ILE A 113 24.92 -16.74 15.56
CA ILE A 113 24.39 -15.38 15.41
C ILE A 113 25.17 -14.60 14.36
N ARG A 114 24.47 -13.66 13.73
CA ARG A 114 25.03 -12.75 12.73
C ARG A 114 24.85 -11.32 13.18
N VAL A 115 25.96 -10.59 13.24
CA VAL A 115 25.95 -9.14 13.37
C VAL A 115 26.35 -8.56 12.01
N ARG A 116 25.54 -7.66 11.47
CA ARG A 116 25.81 -7.01 10.19
C ARG A 116 26.12 -5.55 10.40
N GLN A 117 27.15 -5.04 9.76
CA GLN A 117 27.48 -3.63 9.76
C GLN A 117 27.43 -3.10 8.34
N ASP A 118 26.61 -2.08 8.12
CA ASP A 118 26.70 -1.25 6.94
C ASP A 118 28.01 -0.45 7.00
N ARG A 119 28.91 -0.68 6.04
CA ARG A 119 30.24 -0.07 6.02
C ARG A 119 30.23 1.39 5.57
N TYR A 120 29.13 1.84 5.00
CA TYR A 120 28.95 3.23 4.60
C TYR A 120 28.34 4.05 5.74
N SER A 121 27.18 3.62 6.28
CA SER A 121 26.49 4.36 7.35
C SER A 121 27.04 4.08 8.75
N GLY A 122 27.76 2.97 8.93
CA GLY A 122 28.23 2.48 10.22
C GLY A 122 27.14 1.81 11.08
N VAL A 123 25.89 1.77 10.60
CA VAL A 123 24.76 1.16 11.32
C VAL A 123 25.01 -0.33 11.51
N ILE A 124 24.78 -0.82 12.73
CA ILE A 124 24.96 -2.22 13.12
C ILE A 124 23.59 -2.85 13.36
N GLU A 125 23.24 -3.83 12.53
CA GLU A 125 22.12 -4.73 12.76
C GLU A 125 22.57 -5.88 13.68
N ARG A 126 21.95 -5.94 14.85
CA ARG A 126 22.23 -6.95 15.87
C ARG A 126 21.20 -8.09 15.81
N PRO A 127 21.49 -9.27 16.39
CA PRO A 127 20.48 -10.31 16.54
C PRO A 127 19.27 -9.79 17.32
N SER A 128 18.09 -10.26 16.93
CA SER A 128 16.84 -9.97 17.63
C SER A 128 16.61 -10.95 18.77
N CYS A 129 16.14 -10.44 19.89
CA CYS A 129 15.62 -11.25 20.99
C CYS A 129 14.41 -12.05 20.51
N TYR A 130 14.39 -13.35 20.81
CA TYR A 130 13.29 -14.25 20.48
C TYR A 130 11.99 -13.87 21.21
N ALA A 131 12.10 -13.29 22.41
CA ALA A 131 10.95 -12.96 23.25
C ALA A 131 10.25 -11.65 22.86
N CYS A 132 11.02 -10.57 22.63
CA CYS A 132 10.47 -9.23 22.37
C CYS A 132 10.69 -8.72 20.94
N GLY A 133 11.49 -9.42 20.13
CA GLY A 133 11.83 -9.04 18.76
C GLY A 133 12.83 -7.89 18.62
N ALA A 134 13.14 -7.17 19.70
CA ALA A 134 14.08 -6.06 19.68
C ALA A 134 15.51 -6.53 19.39
N GLN A 135 16.26 -5.72 18.64
CA GLN A 135 17.70 -5.92 18.46
C GLN A 135 18.43 -5.72 19.78
N THR A 136 19.34 -6.62 20.14
CA THR A 136 20.03 -6.59 21.43
C THR A 136 21.55 -6.61 21.29
N ALA A 137 22.23 -5.78 22.08
CA ALA A 137 23.69 -5.79 22.19
C ALA A 137 24.16 -6.88 23.15
N ASP A 138 23.40 -7.09 24.22
CA ASP A 138 23.65 -8.12 25.22
C ASP A 138 22.84 -9.34 24.84
N VAL A 139 23.55 -10.39 24.44
CA VAL A 139 22.98 -11.64 23.94
C VAL A 139 23.20 -12.73 24.96
N ALA A 140 22.12 -13.30 25.47
CA ALA A 140 22.12 -14.52 26.26
C ALA A 140 21.50 -15.68 25.46
N LEU A 141 21.87 -16.90 25.81
CA LEU A 141 21.29 -18.13 25.27
C LEU A 141 20.49 -18.83 26.38
N ASP A 142 19.19 -19.01 26.20
CA ASP A 142 18.37 -19.76 27.16
C ASP A 142 18.71 -21.26 27.15
N ARG A 143 18.11 -22.05 28.05
CA ARG A 143 18.35 -23.51 28.11
C ARG A 143 17.98 -24.27 26.85
N ASN A 144 17.10 -23.73 26.02
CA ASN A 144 16.59 -24.34 24.80
C ASN A 144 17.28 -23.82 23.53
N GLY A 145 18.26 -22.93 23.67
CA GLY A 145 19.01 -22.35 22.56
C GLY A 145 18.42 -21.09 21.95
N HIS A 146 17.45 -20.43 22.58
CA HIS A 146 16.93 -19.15 22.08
C HIS A 146 17.81 -17.98 22.50
N ILE A 147 17.93 -17.01 21.59
CA ILE A 147 18.60 -15.74 21.83
C ILE A 147 17.67 -14.82 22.64
N THR A 148 18.12 -14.37 23.80
CA THR A 148 17.38 -13.43 24.64
C THR A 148 18.21 -12.18 24.91
N CYS A 149 17.54 -11.03 25.08
CA CYS A 149 18.18 -9.82 25.61
C CYS A 149 18.24 -9.87 27.14
N ASP A 150 19.09 -9.04 27.74
CA ASP A 150 19.24 -8.93 29.20
C ASP A 150 17.88 -8.83 29.93
N ALA A 151 16.99 -7.95 29.46
CA ALA A 151 15.66 -7.77 30.04
C ALA A 151 14.75 -9.00 29.96
N CYS A 152 14.96 -9.89 28.98
CA CYS A 152 14.17 -11.11 28.78
C CYS A 152 14.91 -12.38 29.23
N ALA A 153 16.16 -12.27 29.68
CA ALA A 153 17.00 -13.41 30.07
C ALA A 153 16.51 -14.12 31.34
N HIS A 154 15.61 -13.49 32.10
CA HIS A 154 15.07 -14.06 33.33
C HIS A 154 13.97 -15.10 33.11
N ILE A 155 13.18 -15.03 32.04
CA ILE A 155 12.13 -16.00 31.71
C ILE A 155 11.93 -16.02 30.19
N CYS A 156 12.22 -17.15 29.54
CA CYS A 156 11.93 -17.28 28.11
C CYS A 156 10.40 -17.27 27.90
N SER A 157 9.87 -16.30 27.14
CA SER A 157 8.43 -16.16 26.92
C SER A 157 7.78 -17.30 26.12
N ALA A 158 8.58 -18.11 25.44
CA ALA A 158 8.08 -19.26 24.66
C ALA A 158 8.16 -20.59 25.43
N CYS A 159 9.13 -20.75 26.33
CA CYS A 159 9.34 -21.99 27.07
C CYS A 159 8.92 -21.88 28.54
N ASN A 160 8.73 -20.66 29.05
CA ASN A 160 8.41 -20.32 30.43
C ASN A 160 9.40 -20.90 31.46
N GLU A 161 10.66 -21.09 31.04
CA GLU A 161 11.74 -21.62 31.85
C GLU A 161 12.95 -20.68 31.83
N LEU A 162 13.76 -20.75 32.89
CA LEU A 162 15.02 -20.03 33.13
C LEU A 162 16.18 -20.67 32.39
#